data_AF-A0A8T5R1L5-F1
#
_entry.id   AF-A0A8T5R1L5-F1
#
_cell.length_a   1.000
_cell.length_b   1.000
_cell.length_c   1.000
_cell.angle_alpha   90.00
_cell.angle_beta   90.00
_cell.angle_gamma   90.00
#
_symmetry.space_group_name_H-M   'P 1'
#
loop_
_entity.id
_entity.type
_entity.pdbx_description
1 polymer ?
#
loop_
_entity_poly.entity_id
_entity_poly.type
_entity_poly.pdbx_seq_one_letter_code
_entity_poly.pdbx_strand_id
1 'polypeptide(L)'
;MLELYQYEECPDCAEVRKVLTDLGLDYITRNEPRDRAERRRAQQIAGDDGAVPILVDTTRGVILVERPDIIAYLRDVYGTQEERFADIQSRFSVEEDITR
;
A
#
# COMPACT_ATOMS: atom_id res chain seq x y z
N MET A 1 7.47 -11.36 -6.01
CA MET A 1 6.33 -10.94 -6.86
C MET A 1 5.33 -10.28 -5.94
N LEU A 2 4.79 -9.13 -6.34
CA LEU A 2 3.82 -8.36 -5.55
C LEU A 2 2.39 -8.79 -5.87
N GLU A 3 1.58 -8.99 -4.83
CA GLU A 3 0.13 -9.16 -4.94
C GLU A 3 -0.59 -8.13 -4.06
N LEU A 4 -1.64 -7.52 -4.57
CA LEU A 4 -2.51 -6.59 -3.84
C LEU A 4 -3.92 -7.16 -3.76
N TYR A 5 -4.38 -7.47 -2.55
CA TYR A 5 -5.78 -7.82 -2.28
C TYR A 5 -6.57 -6.53 -2.04
N GLN A 6 -7.61 -6.32 -2.83
CA GLN A 6 -8.38 -5.06 -2.83
C GLN A 6 -9.80 -5.24 -3.36
N TYR A 7 -10.59 -4.16 -3.33
CA TYR A 7 -11.77 -4.00 -4.18
C TYR A 7 -11.77 -2.59 -4.79
N GLU A 8 -12.40 -2.40 -5.95
CA GLU A 8 -12.23 -1.19 -6.77
C GLU A 8 -12.60 0.13 -6.07
N GLU A 9 -13.66 0.12 -5.28
CA GLU A 9 -14.21 1.32 -4.60
C GLU A 9 -13.53 1.60 -3.24
N CYS A 10 -12.48 0.85 -2.89
CA CYS A 10 -11.74 1.00 -1.63
C CYS A 10 -10.82 2.22 -1.68
N PRO A 11 -11.02 3.26 -0.84
CA PRO A 11 -10.18 4.46 -0.85
C PRO A 11 -8.72 4.15 -0.49
N ASP A 12 -8.50 3.36 0.58
CA ASP A 12 -7.15 2.99 1.01
C ASP A 12 -6.41 2.18 -0.06
N CYS A 13 -7.12 1.29 -0.76
CA CYS A 13 -6.57 0.50 -1.84
C CYS A 13 -6.26 1.35 -3.08
N ALA A 14 -7.04 2.40 -3.34
CA ALA A 14 -6.75 3.35 -4.41
C ALA A 14 -5.42 4.08 -4.16
N GLU A 15 -5.11 4.45 -2.92
CA GLU A 15 -3.85 5.08 -2.57
C GLU A 15 -2.66 4.13 -2.75
N VAL A 16 -2.78 2.87 -2.30
CA VAL A 16 -1.74 1.85 -2.52
C VAL A 16 -1.51 1.61 -4.02
N ARG A 17 -2.58 1.50 -4.83
CA ARG A 17 -2.49 1.39 -6.30
C ARG A 17 -1.78 2.58 -6.92
N LYS A 18 -2.05 3.79 -6.41
CA LYS A 18 -1.36 4.99 -6.87
C LYS A 18 0.14 4.88 -6.61
N VAL A 19 0.56 4.48 -5.40
CA VAL A 19 1.99 4.32 -5.07
C VAL A 19 2.66 3.24 -5.92
N LEU A 20 2.00 2.09 -6.13
CA LEU A 20 2.50 1.05 -7.05
C LEU A 20 2.67 1.58 -8.48
N THR A 21 1.74 2.43 -8.93
CA THR A 21 1.79 3.06 -10.26
C THR A 21 2.90 4.10 -10.36
N ASP A 22 3.03 4.97 -9.35
CA ASP A 22 4.06 6.00 -9.29
C ASP A 22 5.46 5.36 -9.33
N LEU A 23 5.65 4.24 -8.62
CA LEU A 23 6.88 3.46 -8.60
C LEU A 23 7.10 2.59 -9.84
N GLY A 24 6.11 2.52 -10.75
CA GLY A 24 6.18 1.69 -11.97
C GLY A 24 6.31 0.19 -11.69
N LEU A 25 5.70 -0.31 -10.60
CA LEU A 25 5.84 -1.71 -10.18
C LEU A 25 4.80 -2.61 -10.83
N ASP A 26 5.24 -3.76 -11.31
CA ASP A 26 4.36 -4.85 -11.72
C ASP A 26 3.81 -5.60 -10.49
N TYR A 27 2.49 -5.78 -10.44
CA TYR A 27 1.82 -6.53 -9.37
C TYR A 27 0.57 -7.24 -9.87
N ILE A 28 0.14 -8.27 -9.12
CA ILE A 28 -1.11 -8.98 -9.37
C ILE A 28 -2.20 -8.40 -8.48
N THR A 29 -3.30 -7.95 -9.08
CA THR A 29 -4.50 -7.55 -8.34
C THR A 29 -5.36 -8.77 -8.02
N ARG A 30 -5.69 -8.96 -6.74
CA ARG A 30 -6.64 -9.95 -6.24
C ARG A 30 -7.90 -9.24 -5.78
N ASN A 31 -8.90 -9.17 -6.67
CA ASN A 31 -10.17 -8.54 -6.34
C ASN A 31 -10.97 -9.42 -5.36
N GLU A 32 -11.31 -8.83 -4.22
CA GLU A 32 -12.16 -9.37 -3.17
C GLU A 32 -13.58 -8.80 -3.28
N PRO A 33 -14.60 -9.51 -2.77
CA PRO A 33 -15.95 -8.97 -2.64
C PRO A 33 -15.98 -7.67 -1.83
N ARG A 34 -16.94 -6.80 -2.14
CA ARG A 34 -17.16 -5.58 -1.35
C ARG A 34 -17.56 -5.93 0.08
N ASP A 35 -18.39 -6.96 0.26
CA ASP A 35 -18.76 -7.48 1.56
C ASP A 35 -17.55 -8.13 2.24
N ARG A 36 -17.16 -7.57 3.39
CA ARG A 36 -16.04 -8.03 4.21
C ARG A 36 -16.21 -9.48 4.66
N ALA A 37 -17.44 -9.93 4.93
CA ALA A 37 -17.72 -11.30 5.37
C ALA A 37 -17.44 -12.34 4.27
N GLU A 38 -17.43 -11.93 3.00
CA GLU A 38 -17.19 -12.82 1.85
C GLU A 38 -15.71 -12.89 1.43
N ARG A 39 -14.82 -12.10 2.04
CA ARG A 39 -13.40 -11.99 1.65
C ARG A 39 -12.54 -13.12 2.20
N ARG A 40 -12.90 -14.36 1.86
CA ARG A 40 -12.27 -15.58 2.41
C ARG A 40 -10.76 -15.60 2.26
N ARG A 41 -10.22 -15.10 1.14
CA ARG A 41 -8.75 -15.07 0.94
C ARG A 41 -8.08 -14.04 1.83
N ALA A 42 -8.63 -12.83 1.91
CA ALA A 42 -8.14 -11.80 2.83
C ALA A 42 -8.17 -12.32 4.28
N GLN A 43 -9.26 -12.99 4.66
CA GLN A 43 -9.39 -13.58 6.00
C GLN A 43 -8.33 -14.63 6.31
N GLN A 44 -8.04 -15.50 5.35
CA GLN A 44 -7.01 -16.54 5.49
C GLN A 44 -5.60 -15.97 5.61
N ILE A 45 -5.33 -14.81 5.00
CA ILE A 45 -4.00 -14.22 4.91
C ILE A 45 -3.73 -13.24 6.06
N ALA A 46 -4.72 -12.42 6.41
CA ALA A 46 -4.58 -11.29 7.32
C ALA A 46 -5.38 -11.42 8.63
N GLY A 47 -6.17 -12.49 8.78
CA GLY A 47 -7.03 -12.76 9.94
C GLY A 47 -8.52 -12.54 9.63
N ASP A 48 -9.41 -13.10 10.47
CA ASP A 48 -10.88 -13.22 10.27
C ASP A 48 -11.62 -11.93 9.92
N ASP A 49 -10.94 -10.83 10.17
CA ASP A 49 -11.32 -9.50 9.85
C ASP A 49 -11.48 -9.31 8.31
N GLY A 50 -10.59 -9.82 7.46
CA GLY A 50 -10.69 -9.61 6.01
C GLY A 50 -10.57 -8.12 5.60
N ALA A 51 -9.78 -7.34 6.35
CA ALA A 51 -9.40 -5.99 5.96
C ALA A 51 -8.60 -6.00 4.65
N VAL A 52 -8.74 -4.91 3.90
CA VAL A 52 -7.95 -4.61 2.71
C VAL A 52 -7.62 -3.11 2.74
N PRO A 53 -6.49 -2.67 2.16
CA PRO A 53 -5.57 -3.42 1.29
C PRO A 53 -4.71 -4.46 2.03
N ILE A 54 -4.34 -5.55 1.35
CA ILE A 54 -3.27 -6.45 1.80
C ILE A 54 -2.22 -6.53 0.70
N LEU A 55 -0.97 -6.22 1.04
CA LEU A 55 0.18 -6.40 0.16
C LEU A 55 0.92 -7.67 0.54
N VAL A 56 1.15 -8.53 -0.45
CA VAL A 56 2.02 -9.71 -0.31
C VAL A 56 3.23 -9.54 -1.22
N ASP A 57 4.42 -9.50 -0.65
CA ASP A 57 5.68 -9.62 -1.39
C ASP A 57 6.25 -11.03 -1.22
N THR A 58 5.94 -11.89 -2.19
CA THR A 58 6.43 -13.27 -2.22
C THR A 58 7.94 -13.38 -2.41
N THR A 59 8.61 -12.36 -2.95
CA THR A 59 10.07 -12.39 -3.10
C THR A 59 10.77 -12.24 -1.75
N ARG A 60 10.16 -11.51 -0.82
CA ARG A 60 10.72 -11.23 0.51
C ARG A 60 10.01 -11.94 1.65
N GLY A 61 8.91 -12.65 1.36
CA GLY A 61 8.12 -13.35 2.37
C GLY A 61 7.38 -12.39 3.31
N VAL A 62 6.96 -11.23 2.81
CA VAL A 62 6.34 -10.16 3.60
C VAL A 62 4.84 -10.08 3.30
N ILE A 63 4.04 -9.89 4.34
CA ILE A 63 2.59 -9.64 4.27
C ILE A 63 2.30 -8.40 5.12
N LEU A 64 1.63 -7.40 4.54
CA LEU A 64 1.29 -6.14 5.19
C LEU A 64 -0.19 -5.83 4.97
N VAL A 65 -0.85 -5.32 6.02
CA VAL A 65 -2.31 -5.11 6.06
C VAL A 65 -2.70 -3.66 6.31
N GLU A 66 -1.84 -2.88 6.96
CA GLU A 66 -2.08 -1.47 7.23
C GLU A 66 -1.59 -0.61 6.06
N ARG A 67 -2.47 0.23 5.50
CA ARG A 67 -2.12 1.17 4.42
C ARG A 67 -0.82 1.95 4.65
N PRO A 68 -0.59 2.62 5.80
CA PRO A 68 0.63 3.40 6.00
C PRO A 68 1.89 2.52 5.94
N ASP A 69 1.83 1.31 6.49
CA ASP A 69 2.95 0.37 6.48
C ASP A 69 3.22 -0.16 5.07
N ILE A 70 2.16 -0.46 4.32
CA ILE A 70 2.25 -0.86 2.91
C ILE A 70 2.95 0.24 2.09
N ILE A 71 2.52 1.49 2.22
CA ILE A 71 3.10 2.61 1.47
C ILE A 71 4.55 2.85 1.87
N ALA A 72 4.85 2.83 3.17
CA ALA A 72 6.20 2.99 3.67
C ALA A 72 7.12 1.89 3.14
N TYR A 73 6.67 0.63 3.19
CA TYR A 73 7.39 -0.52 2.65
C TYR A 73 7.67 -0.38 1.15
N LEU A 74 6.67 -0.02 0.35
CA LEU A 74 6.84 0.14 -1.09
C LEU A 74 7.88 1.22 -1.41
N ARG A 75 7.82 2.36 -0.73
CA ARG A 75 8.80 3.45 -0.94
C ARG A 75 10.20 3.11 -0.43
N ASP A 76 10.31 2.41 0.69
CA ASP A 76 11.62 2.04 1.24
C ASP A 76 12.31 0.96 0.40
N VAL A 77 11.57 -0.09 0.06
CA VAL A 77 12.12 -1.28 -0.60
C VAL A 77 12.24 -1.12 -2.11
N TYR A 78 11.34 -0.35 -2.73
CA TYR A 78 11.25 -0.22 -4.18
C TYR A 78 11.40 1.22 -4.69
N GLY A 79 11.36 2.22 -3.81
CA GLY A 79 11.56 3.61 -4.21
C GLY A 79 12.98 3.91 -4.67
N THR A 80 13.08 4.90 -5.54
CA THR A 80 14.37 5.45 -5.98
C THR A 80 14.98 6.37 -4.91
N GLN A 81 16.26 6.71 -5.08
CA GLN A 81 16.90 7.75 -4.27
C GLN A 81 16.13 9.07 -4.40
N GLU A 82 15.74 9.46 -5.62
CA GLU A 82 15.03 10.71 -5.89
C GLU A 82 13.67 10.76 -5.20
N GLU A 83 12.91 9.66 -5.17
CA GLU A 83 11.63 9.60 -4.47
C GLU A 83 11.79 9.66 -2.94
N ARG A 84 12.85 9.04 -2.39
CA ARG A 84 13.18 9.18 -0.96
C ARG A 84 13.54 10.63 -0.62
N PHE A 85 14.27 11.33 -1.48
CA PHE A 85 14.58 12.74 -1.29
C PHE A 85 13.34 13.64 -1.42
N ALA A 86 12.42 13.33 -2.34
CA ALA A 86 11.16 14.06 -2.51
C ALA A 86 10.25 13.94 -1.27
N ASP A 87 10.15 12.74 -0.66
CA ASP A 87 9.38 12.53 0.57
C ASP A 87 9.96 13.38 1.72
N ILE A 88 11.29 13.39 1.88
CA ILE A 88 12.00 14.21 2.87
C ILE A 88 11.72 15.70 2.65
N GLN A 89 11.87 16.22 1.43
CA GLN A 89 11.64 17.64 1.14
C GLN A 89 10.20 18.07 1.40
N SER A 90 9.22 17.23 1.05
CA SER A 90 7.80 17.53 1.31
C SER A 90 7.49 17.69 2.80
N ARG A 91 8.15 16.93 3.68
CA ARG A 91 7.95 17.02 5.14
C ARG A 91 8.54 18.31 5.71
N PHE A 92 9.68 18.76 5.19
CA PHE A 92 10.30 20.02 5.62
C PHE A 92 9.55 21.26 5.14
N SER A 93 8.89 21.22 3.98
CA SER A 93 8.14 22.37 3.46
C SER A 93 6.85 22.69 4.23
N VAL A 94 6.32 21.77 5.05
CA VAL A 94 5.14 22.03 5.90
C VAL A 94 5.52 22.79 7.18
N GLU A 95 6.77 22.70 7.64
CA GLU A 95 7.22 23.32 8.89
C GLU A 95 7.52 24.82 8.78
N GLU A 96 7.65 25.40 7.58
CA GLU A 96 7.92 26.84 7.41
C GLU A 96 6.65 27.72 7.38
N ASP A 97 5.44 27.14 7.40
CA ASP A 97 4.17 27.87 7.32
C ASP A 97 3.48 28.08 8.69
N ILE A 98 4.25 28.10 9.79
CA ILE A 98 3.74 28.35 11.16
C ILE A 98 4.22 29.70 11.75
N THR A 99 4.83 30.56 10.93
CA THR A 99 5.24 31.91 11.33
C THR A 99 4.80 32.97 10.32
N ARG A 100 3.49 33.10 10.09
CA ARG A 100 2.93 34.31 9.49
C ARG A 100 1.55 34.67 10.04
#